data_AF-A0A7W7FSK1-F1
#
_entry.id   AF-A0A7W7FSK1-F1
#
_cell.length_a   1.000
_cell.length_b   1.000
_cell.length_c   1.000
_cell.angle_alpha   90.00
_cell.angle_beta   90.00
_cell.angle_gamma   90.00
#
_symmetry.space_group_name_H-M   'P 1'
#
loop_
_entity.id
_entity.type
_entity.pdbx_description
1 polymer ?
#
loop_
_entity_poly.entity_id
_entity_poly.type
_entity_poly.pdbx_seq_one_letter_code
_entity_poly.pdbx_strand_id
1 'polypeptide(L)'
;MGRLNVVSRALAVIAAAALATTGVLATSAQGSPTPQLPASSDTVSTQAAAALPPGTPAAINGQLRVCGLQLCNKDGKAIQLRGMSTHGIQWYSQCVKTASLDALAKDWGGDVLRIAMYIQEGGYETNPRKFTDMVHGYIEEATKRGLYALIDWHQLTPGDPNHNTARAKTFFKEIAQRHKDKTNIIYDIANEPNGVSWARIKTYAEAVMPTIRAEDPDSLILVGTHGWGSLGISDGRNEQDIINNKINIPNIMYTFHFYAASHKQNYLDAFTRAAAKLPLFVTEFGTQTSSGDGGNDFTWSQKYIDFMKQKKISWTNWNFSDDNRSGAVFKSGTCAGNNFSGTGVLKPAGAWIRERMRTPDEF
;
A
#
# COMPACT_ATOMS: atom_id res chain seq x y z
N MET A 1 51.67 4.48 6.15
CA MET A 1 51.83 3.02 6.04
C MET A 1 50.65 2.45 5.27
N GLY A 2 50.92 1.74 4.16
CA GLY A 2 49.99 0.79 3.54
C GLY A 2 48.97 1.29 2.51
N ARG A 3 49.40 1.64 1.29
CA ARG A 3 48.59 1.51 0.06
C ARG A 3 49.07 0.25 -0.67
N LEU A 4 48.18 -0.68 -1.03
CA LEU A 4 48.50 -1.75 -1.96
C LEU A 4 47.71 -1.57 -3.27
N ASN A 5 48.46 -1.25 -4.31
CA ASN A 5 48.09 -1.36 -5.72
C ASN A 5 48.11 -2.84 -6.13
N VAL A 6 47.09 -3.30 -6.85
CA VAL A 6 47.12 -4.58 -7.55
C VAL A 6 47.59 -4.35 -8.98
N VAL A 7 48.63 -5.09 -9.35
CA VAL A 7 49.36 -5.05 -10.62
C VAL A 7 48.67 -5.96 -11.64
N SER A 8 48.49 -5.44 -12.86
CA SER A 8 48.13 -6.19 -14.06
C SER A 8 49.29 -7.06 -14.55
N ARG A 9 49.01 -8.29 -14.99
CA ARG A 9 49.80 -8.98 -16.02
C ARG A 9 48.90 -9.84 -16.91
N ALA A 10 48.99 -9.56 -18.21
CA ALA A 10 48.47 -10.36 -19.32
C ALA A 10 49.62 -11.16 -19.96
N LEU A 11 49.26 -12.26 -20.66
CA LEU A 11 49.75 -12.81 -21.94
C LEU A 11 49.34 -14.30 -21.99
N ALA A 12 48.37 -14.72 -22.82
CA ALA A 12 48.43 -15.07 -24.27
C ALA A 12 49.25 -16.36 -24.52
N VAL A 13 48.75 -17.39 -25.24
CA VAL A 13 48.75 -17.47 -26.71
C VAL A 13 48.05 -18.78 -27.23
N ILE A 14 47.12 -18.64 -28.21
CA ILE A 14 46.95 -19.29 -29.56
C ILE A 14 46.90 -20.85 -29.65
N ALA A 15 46.11 -21.60 -30.46
CA ALA A 15 45.40 -21.53 -31.76
C ALA A 15 44.36 -22.73 -31.79
N ALA A 16 43.47 -23.02 -32.75
CA ALA A 16 43.42 -22.81 -34.19
C ALA A 16 41.95 -22.89 -34.70
N ALA A 17 41.72 -22.27 -35.86
CA ALA A 17 40.46 -22.25 -36.62
C ALA A 17 40.39 -23.38 -37.67
N ALA A 18 39.18 -23.72 -38.09
CA ALA A 18 38.92 -24.29 -39.42
C ALA A 18 37.54 -23.83 -39.93
N LEU A 19 37.55 -22.87 -40.87
CA LEU A 19 36.45 -22.61 -41.80
C LEU A 19 36.65 -23.49 -43.04
N ALA A 20 35.57 -24.10 -43.52
CA ALA A 20 35.48 -24.60 -44.89
C ALA A 20 34.22 -24.03 -45.54
N THR A 21 34.41 -23.30 -46.63
CA THR A 21 33.36 -22.81 -47.54
C THR A 21 33.66 -23.33 -48.94
N THR A 22 32.75 -24.12 -49.50
CA THR A 22 32.48 -24.35 -50.93
C THR A 22 31.10 -25.03 -50.97
N GLY A 23 30.18 -24.86 -51.91
CA GLY A 23 30.07 -24.12 -53.16
C GLY A 23 28.63 -24.39 -53.66
N VAL A 24 28.02 -23.41 -54.31
CA VAL A 24 26.63 -23.44 -54.76
C VAL A 24 26.47 -24.40 -55.95
N LEU A 25 25.46 -25.27 -55.90
CA LEU A 25 24.83 -25.90 -57.06
C LEU A 25 23.31 -25.75 -56.93
N ALA A 26 22.72 -25.06 -57.89
CA ALA A 26 21.28 -24.90 -58.03
C ALA A 26 20.67 -26.14 -58.69
N THR A 27 19.69 -26.75 -58.05
CA THR A 27 18.71 -27.63 -58.69
C THR A 27 17.32 -27.30 -58.17
N SER A 28 16.43 -27.04 -59.11
CA SER A 28 15.00 -26.82 -58.93
C SER A 28 14.31 -28.12 -58.51
N ALA A 29 13.53 -28.10 -57.42
CA ALA A 29 12.52 -29.12 -57.16
C ALA A 29 11.34 -28.55 -56.35
N GLN A 30 10.17 -29.05 -56.70
CA GLN A 30 8.84 -28.56 -56.43
C GLN A 30 8.39 -28.66 -54.95
N GLY A 31 7.59 -27.68 -54.55
CA GLY A 31 6.46 -27.71 -53.62
C GLY A 31 6.37 -28.80 -52.55
N SER A 32 6.41 -28.39 -51.29
CA SER A 32 5.77 -29.09 -50.16
C SER A 32 5.43 -28.08 -49.05
N PRO A 33 4.34 -28.30 -48.29
CA PRO A 33 3.62 -27.26 -47.58
C PRO A 33 4.33 -26.80 -46.29
N THR A 34 4.18 -25.51 -45.99
CA THR A 34 4.70 -24.83 -44.81
C THR A 34 4.08 -25.42 -43.53
N PRO A 35 4.85 -25.71 -42.46
CA PRO A 35 4.29 -26.05 -41.16
C PRO A 35 3.61 -24.80 -40.58
N GLN A 36 2.29 -24.85 -40.46
CA GLN A 36 1.49 -23.81 -39.83
C GLN A 36 1.67 -23.92 -38.31
N LEU A 37 2.32 -22.91 -37.71
CA LEU A 37 2.41 -22.75 -36.26
C LEU A 37 0.98 -22.69 -35.67
N PRO A 38 0.68 -23.44 -34.59
CA PRO A 38 -0.65 -23.37 -34.00
C PRO A 38 -0.88 -21.96 -33.43
N ALA A 39 -1.97 -21.34 -33.87
CA ALA A 39 -2.46 -20.10 -33.30
C ALA A 39 -2.74 -20.30 -31.81
N SER A 40 -1.98 -19.60 -30.97
CA SER A 40 -2.26 -19.49 -29.55
C SER A 40 -3.54 -18.69 -29.39
N SER A 41 -4.64 -19.39 -29.16
CA SER A 41 -5.89 -18.78 -28.73
C SER A 41 -5.72 -18.36 -27.27
N ASP A 42 -5.19 -17.16 -27.05
CA ASP A 42 -5.25 -16.48 -25.76
C ASP A 42 -6.70 -16.11 -25.47
N THR A 43 -7.48 -17.07 -24.97
CA THR A 43 -8.72 -16.78 -24.29
C THR A 43 -8.36 -16.08 -22.99
N VAL A 44 -8.28 -14.75 -23.02
CA VAL A 44 -8.32 -13.92 -21.82
C VAL A 44 -9.66 -14.19 -21.16
N SER A 45 -9.66 -15.08 -20.16
CA SER A 45 -10.78 -15.27 -19.26
C SER A 45 -11.02 -13.94 -18.54
N THR A 46 -12.03 -13.20 -18.99
CA THR A 46 -12.63 -12.11 -18.23
C THR A 46 -13.36 -12.72 -17.04
N GLN A 47 -12.58 -13.11 -16.02
CA GLN A 47 -13.14 -13.51 -14.74
C GLN A 47 -13.89 -12.29 -14.20
N ALA A 48 -15.23 -12.36 -14.23
CA ALA A 48 -16.07 -11.31 -13.66
C ALA A 48 -15.61 -11.04 -12.22
N ALA A 49 -15.49 -9.76 -11.86
CA ALA A 49 -15.11 -9.38 -10.51
C ALA A 49 -16.02 -10.10 -9.52
N ALA A 50 -15.42 -10.79 -8.54
CA ALA A 50 -16.19 -11.47 -7.50
C ALA A 50 -17.11 -10.46 -6.82
N ALA A 51 -18.42 -10.75 -6.82
CA ALA A 51 -19.39 -9.87 -6.17
C ALA A 51 -19.07 -9.75 -4.68
N LEU A 52 -19.13 -8.52 -4.15
CA LEU A 52 -18.90 -8.25 -2.74
C LEU A 52 -19.97 -8.98 -1.90
N PRO A 53 -19.61 -9.66 -0.80
CA PRO A 53 -20.59 -10.37 0.01
C PRO A 53 -21.63 -9.42 0.62
N PRO A 54 -22.94 -9.69 0.52
CA PRO A 54 -23.97 -8.81 1.08
C PRO A 54 -23.77 -8.53 2.57
N GLY A 55 -24.08 -7.30 3.00
CA GLY A 55 -23.97 -6.87 4.41
C GLY A 55 -22.53 -6.60 4.88
N THR A 56 -21.53 -6.70 4.01
CA THR A 56 -20.14 -6.33 4.34
C THR A 56 -19.89 -4.83 4.14
N PRO A 57 -18.86 -4.26 4.78
CA PRO A 57 -18.54 -2.83 4.67
C PRO A 57 -18.44 -2.35 3.22
N ALA A 58 -17.70 -3.06 2.36
CA ALA A 58 -17.58 -2.67 0.95
C ALA A 58 -18.87 -2.85 0.16
N ALA A 59 -19.70 -3.87 0.45
CA ALA A 59 -20.98 -4.06 -0.24
C ALA A 59 -22.01 -2.98 0.12
N ILE A 60 -22.04 -2.55 1.38
CA ILE A 60 -22.93 -1.49 1.85
C ILE A 60 -22.52 -0.13 1.26
N ASN A 61 -21.21 0.18 1.32
CA ASN A 61 -20.71 1.50 0.98
C ASN A 61 -20.37 1.68 -0.52
N GLY A 62 -20.02 0.63 -1.24
CA GLY A 62 -19.72 0.68 -2.68
C GLY A 62 -18.58 1.64 -3.04
N GLN A 63 -18.69 2.28 -4.22
CA GLN A 63 -17.67 3.19 -4.74
C GLN A 63 -17.50 4.40 -3.82
N LEU A 64 -16.26 4.62 -3.38
CA LEU A 64 -15.93 5.73 -2.51
C LEU A 64 -15.62 7.00 -3.29
N ARG A 65 -15.99 8.13 -2.70
CA ARG A 65 -15.65 9.45 -3.22
C ARG A 65 -15.38 10.46 -2.13
N VAL A 66 -14.57 11.46 -2.42
CA VAL A 66 -14.40 12.63 -1.57
C VAL A 66 -15.61 13.56 -1.72
N CYS A 67 -16.19 13.95 -0.60
CA CYS A 67 -17.34 14.85 -0.50
C CYS A 67 -16.98 16.01 0.45
N GLY A 68 -16.63 17.17 -0.10
CA GLY A 68 -16.09 18.27 0.69
C GLY A 68 -14.75 17.88 1.32
N LEU A 69 -14.72 17.70 2.65
CA LEU A 69 -13.52 17.31 3.41
C LEU A 69 -13.59 15.88 3.97
N GLN A 70 -14.58 15.09 3.55
CA GLN A 70 -14.83 13.75 4.10
C GLN A 70 -14.78 12.68 3.02
N LEU A 71 -14.57 11.44 3.46
CA LEU A 71 -14.79 10.25 2.66
C LEU A 71 -16.29 9.92 2.68
N CYS A 72 -16.90 9.79 1.51
CA CYS A 72 -18.29 9.39 1.35
C CYS A 72 -18.42 8.06 0.62
N ASN A 73 -19.49 7.35 0.94
CA ASN A 73 -19.94 6.16 0.24
C ASN A 73 -20.70 6.50 -1.07
N LYS A 74 -21.17 5.46 -1.77
CA LYS A 74 -21.92 5.57 -3.04
C LYS A 74 -23.18 6.44 -2.95
N ASP A 75 -23.79 6.51 -1.77
CA ASP A 75 -25.02 7.27 -1.52
C ASP A 75 -24.73 8.72 -1.06
N GLY A 76 -23.45 9.12 -0.98
CA GLY A 76 -23.03 10.45 -0.55
C GLY A 76 -23.06 10.66 0.97
N LYS A 77 -23.15 9.58 1.76
CA LYS A 77 -23.05 9.64 3.21
C LYS A 77 -21.60 9.60 3.65
N ALA A 78 -21.21 10.51 4.55
CA ALA A 78 -19.87 10.53 5.13
C ALA A 78 -19.66 9.30 6.04
N ILE A 79 -18.55 8.60 5.84
CA ILE A 79 -18.23 7.34 6.53
C ILE A 79 -16.81 7.34 7.09
N GLN A 80 -16.56 6.42 8.01
CA GLN A 80 -15.23 6.12 8.56
C GLN A 80 -14.87 4.64 8.36
N LEU A 81 -13.86 4.37 7.54
CA LEU A 81 -13.25 3.04 7.42
C LEU A 81 -12.21 2.84 8.52
N ARG A 82 -12.22 1.65 9.15
CA ARG A 82 -11.33 1.33 10.26
C ARG A 82 -10.75 -0.06 10.04
N GLY A 83 -9.44 -0.20 10.20
CA GLY A 83 -8.80 -1.47 9.85
C GLY A 83 -7.35 -1.60 10.27
N MET A 84 -6.70 -2.56 9.63
CA MET A 84 -5.33 -2.93 9.91
C MET A 84 -4.47 -2.78 8.65
N SER A 85 -3.25 -2.31 8.85
CA SER A 85 -2.17 -2.45 7.87
C SER A 85 -1.48 -3.79 8.08
N THR A 86 -1.16 -4.50 7.01
CA THR A 86 -0.09 -5.50 7.07
C THR A 86 1.20 -4.81 7.50
N HIS A 87 2.16 -5.57 8.03
CA HIS A 87 3.55 -5.15 7.94
C HIS A 87 4.01 -5.30 6.47
N GLY A 88 5.24 -4.89 6.16
CA GLY A 88 5.89 -5.22 4.89
C GLY A 88 5.71 -6.67 4.47
N ILE A 89 5.03 -6.88 3.34
CA ILE A 89 4.64 -8.20 2.84
C ILE A 89 5.84 -9.07 2.43
N GLN A 90 7.03 -8.50 2.28
CA GLN A 90 8.29 -9.22 2.07
C GLN A 90 8.77 -9.95 3.34
N TRP A 91 8.36 -9.51 4.52
CA TRP A 91 8.80 -10.06 5.82
C TRP A 91 7.70 -10.85 6.54
N TYR A 92 6.45 -10.42 6.40
CA TYR A 92 5.34 -10.90 7.22
C TYR A 92 4.16 -11.46 6.42
N SER A 93 4.36 -11.87 5.16
CA SER A 93 3.30 -12.50 4.36
C SER A 93 2.69 -13.75 5.01
N GLN A 94 3.45 -14.48 5.84
CA GLN A 94 2.96 -15.63 6.60
C GLN A 94 1.83 -15.29 7.59
N CYS A 95 1.74 -14.02 8.01
CA CYS A 95 0.67 -13.53 8.86
C CYS A 95 -0.59 -13.18 8.08
N VAL A 96 -0.50 -12.97 6.76
CA VAL A 96 -1.60 -12.51 5.90
C VAL A 96 -2.17 -13.70 5.13
N LYS A 97 -3.04 -14.45 5.80
CA LYS A 97 -3.62 -15.70 5.28
C LYS A 97 -5.10 -15.85 5.64
N THR A 98 -5.77 -16.81 5.02
CA THR A 98 -7.23 -17.04 5.15
C THR A 98 -7.76 -16.88 6.58
N ALA A 99 -7.17 -17.59 7.55
CA ALA A 99 -7.64 -17.56 8.93
C ALA A 99 -7.48 -16.18 9.60
N SER A 100 -6.38 -15.48 9.32
CA SER A 100 -6.13 -14.14 9.86
C SER A 100 -7.06 -13.09 9.25
N LEU A 101 -7.33 -13.18 7.95
CA LEU A 101 -8.20 -12.24 7.24
C LEU A 101 -9.67 -12.51 7.58
N ASP A 102 -10.05 -13.76 7.80
CA ASP A 102 -11.37 -14.12 8.34
C ASP A 102 -11.57 -13.51 9.74
N ALA A 103 -10.56 -13.58 10.61
CA ALA A 103 -10.62 -12.94 11.92
C ALA A 103 -10.71 -11.42 11.80
N LEU A 104 -9.92 -10.78 10.93
CA LEU A 104 -10.01 -9.34 10.69
C LEU A 104 -11.42 -8.91 10.28
N ALA A 105 -12.02 -9.60 9.31
CA ALA A 105 -13.33 -9.25 8.80
C ALA A 105 -14.46 -9.56 9.79
N LYS A 106 -14.47 -10.75 10.40
CA LYS A 106 -15.62 -11.27 11.17
C LYS A 106 -15.50 -11.07 12.67
N ASP A 107 -14.30 -11.21 13.22
CA ASP A 107 -14.07 -11.10 14.66
C ASP A 107 -13.65 -9.68 15.06
N TRP A 108 -12.83 -9.00 14.27
CA TRP A 108 -12.40 -7.65 14.61
C TRP A 108 -13.33 -6.57 14.04
N GLY A 109 -14.11 -6.91 13.01
CA GLY A 109 -15.04 -5.98 12.35
C GLY A 109 -14.32 -4.92 11.52
N GLY A 110 -13.21 -5.30 10.87
CA GLY A 110 -12.46 -4.40 10.00
C GLY A 110 -13.24 -4.05 8.73
N ASP A 111 -13.08 -2.81 8.28
CA ASP A 111 -13.67 -2.26 7.06
C ASP A 111 -12.67 -2.24 5.90
N VAL A 112 -11.37 -2.16 6.23
CA VAL A 112 -10.27 -1.97 5.27
C VAL A 112 -9.04 -2.80 5.67
N LEU A 113 -8.37 -3.38 4.67
CA LEU A 113 -7.04 -3.97 4.78
C LEU A 113 -6.07 -3.10 3.99
N ARG A 114 -5.08 -2.52 4.68
CA ARG A 114 -3.94 -1.85 4.02
C ARG A 114 -2.84 -2.86 3.73
N ILE A 115 -2.41 -2.92 2.48
CA ILE A 115 -1.42 -3.87 1.95
C ILE A 115 -0.10 -3.13 1.76
N ALA A 116 0.77 -3.18 2.77
CA ALA A 116 2.04 -2.46 2.79
C ALA A 116 3.10 -3.17 1.93
N MET A 117 3.25 -2.74 0.67
CA MET A 117 4.25 -3.26 -0.25
C MET A 117 5.47 -2.34 -0.27
N TYR A 118 6.50 -2.70 0.51
CA TYR A 118 7.77 -1.97 0.46
C TYR A 118 8.37 -2.04 -0.93
N ILE A 119 9.08 -0.98 -1.32
CA ILE A 119 9.73 -0.91 -2.63
C ILE A 119 11.17 -1.38 -2.51
N GLN A 120 11.90 -0.72 -1.62
CA GLN A 120 13.24 -1.08 -1.18
C GLN A 120 13.17 -2.11 -0.04
N GLU A 121 14.26 -2.31 0.69
CA GLU A 121 14.29 -3.12 1.92
C GLU A 121 13.84 -4.58 1.70
N GLY A 122 14.22 -5.16 0.56
CA GLY A 122 13.84 -6.51 0.16
C GLY A 122 12.44 -6.62 -0.47
N GLY A 123 11.79 -5.47 -0.74
CA GLY A 123 10.47 -5.38 -1.32
C GLY A 123 10.42 -5.46 -2.85
N TYR A 124 9.42 -4.79 -3.42
CA TYR A 124 9.02 -4.83 -4.83
C TYR A 124 10.19 -4.77 -5.82
N GLU A 125 11.20 -3.94 -5.59
CA GLU A 125 12.28 -3.75 -6.56
C GLU A 125 13.11 -5.02 -6.81
N THR A 126 13.12 -5.95 -5.85
CA THR A 126 13.87 -7.21 -5.92
C THR A 126 13.22 -8.23 -6.84
N ASN A 127 11.88 -8.23 -6.92
CA ASN A 127 11.12 -9.08 -7.81
C ASN A 127 9.73 -8.46 -8.09
N PRO A 128 9.64 -7.49 -9.01
CA PRO A 128 8.41 -6.76 -9.28
C PRO A 128 7.21 -7.66 -9.56
N ARG A 129 7.39 -8.71 -10.38
CA ARG A 129 6.32 -9.65 -10.73
C ARG A 129 5.76 -10.36 -9.51
N LYS A 130 6.62 -10.94 -8.67
CA LYS A 130 6.22 -11.63 -7.43
C LYS A 130 5.39 -10.71 -6.54
N PHE A 131 5.84 -9.48 -6.31
CA PHE A 131 5.15 -8.57 -5.40
C PHE A 131 3.83 -8.04 -5.99
N THR A 132 3.77 -7.77 -7.30
CA THR A 132 2.50 -7.46 -7.96
C THR A 132 1.51 -8.63 -7.85
N ASP A 133 1.96 -9.88 -8.05
CA ASP A 133 1.10 -11.06 -7.90
C ASP A 133 0.60 -11.25 -6.47
N MET A 134 1.45 -10.98 -5.47
CA MET A 134 1.04 -10.98 -4.06
C MET A 134 -0.04 -9.93 -3.79
N VAL A 135 0.12 -8.71 -4.31
CA VAL A 135 -0.88 -7.64 -4.17
C VAL A 135 -2.20 -8.03 -4.85
N HIS A 136 -2.17 -8.59 -6.06
CA HIS A 136 -3.38 -9.13 -6.71
C HIS A 136 -4.09 -10.15 -5.81
N GLY A 137 -3.34 -11.10 -5.24
CA GLY A 137 -3.88 -12.10 -4.31
C GLY A 137 -4.54 -11.47 -3.08
N TYR A 138 -3.89 -10.48 -2.45
CA TYR A 138 -4.47 -9.79 -1.29
C TYR A 138 -5.69 -8.94 -1.62
N ILE A 139 -5.75 -8.34 -2.82
CA ILE A 139 -6.95 -7.64 -3.29
C ILE A 139 -8.13 -8.61 -3.41
N GLU A 140 -7.92 -9.79 -3.99
CA GLU A 140 -8.99 -10.79 -4.08
C GLU A 140 -9.41 -11.31 -2.69
N GLU A 141 -8.44 -11.56 -1.79
CA GLU A 141 -8.75 -11.99 -0.42
C GLU A 141 -9.50 -10.93 0.40
N ALA A 142 -9.19 -9.64 0.21
CA ALA A 142 -9.95 -8.53 0.81
C ALA A 142 -11.37 -8.45 0.21
N THR A 143 -11.49 -8.52 -1.12
CA THR A 143 -12.76 -8.46 -1.85
C THR A 143 -13.69 -9.60 -1.44
N LYS A 144 -13.18 -10.83 -1.35
CA LYS A 144 -13.92 -12.03 -0.91
C LYS A 144 -14.53 -11.88 0.48
N ARG A 145 -13.97 -11.01 1.32
CA ARG A 145 -14.45 -10.73 2.68
C ARG A 145 -15.25 -9.43 2.78
N GLY A 146 -15.39 -8.71 1.67
CA GLY A 146 -16.07 -7.42 1.65
C GLY A 146 -15.32 -6.31 2.38
N LEU A 147 -13.99 -6.42 2.45
CA LEU A 147 -13.09 -5.37 2.92
C LEU A 147 -12.73 -4.45 1.75
N TYR A 148 -12.48 -3.18 2.04
CA TYR A 148 -11.71 -2.32 1.14
C TYR A 148 -10.25 -2.77 1.11
N ALA A 149 -9.65 -2.81 -0.07
CA ALA A 149 -8.22 -3.06 -0.27
C ALA A 149 -7.52 -1.71 -0.49
N LEU A 150 -6.72 -1.29 0.48
CA LEU A 150 -5.88 -0.10 0.39
C LEU A 150 -4.47 -0.54 -0.03
N ILE A 151 -4.10 -0.20 -1.27
CA ILE A 151 -2.89 -0.66 -1.93
C ILE A 151 -1.81 0.39 -1.71
N ASP A 152 -0.85 0.05 -0.88
CA ASP A 152 0.15 0.99 -0.41
C ASP A 152 1.50 0.78 -1.10
N TRP A 153 1.88 1.78 -1.90
CA TRP A 153 3.24 1.95 -2.42
C TRP A 153 4.13 2.42 -1.27
N HIS A 154 4.62 1.43 -0.51
CA HIS A 154 5.24 1.64 0.79
C HIS A 154 6.68 2.11 0.66
N GLN A 155 6.84 3.32 0.14
CA GLN A 155 8.12 4.01 0.12
C GLN A 155 8.45 4.57 1.50
N LEU A 156 9.70 4.35 1.91
CA LEU A 156 10.26 4.84 3.16
C LEU A 156 11.69 5.34 2.94
N THR A 157 12.60 4.46 2.53
CA THR A 157 13.98 4.80 2.18
C THR A 157 14.30 4.33 0.75
N PRO A 158 14.72 5.21 -0.17
CA PRO A 158 14.90 6.66 -0.03
C PRO A 158 13.57 7.42 0.17
N GLY A 159 13.64 8.60 0.78
CA GLY A 159 12.43 9.36 1.16
C GLY A 159 11.78 10.20 0.06
N ASP A 160 12.45 10.45 -1.07
CA ASP A 160 11.87 11.22 -2.19
C ASP A 160 11.07 10.30 -3.13
N PRO A 161 9.73 10.43 -3.23
CA PRO A 161 8.90 9.53 -4.04
C PRO A 161 9.25 9.53 -5.52
N ASN A 162 9.89 10.60 -6.01
CA ASN A 162 10.29 10.68 -7.41
C ASN A 162 11.33 9.62 -7.80
N HIS A 163 12.11 9.10 -6.84
CA HIS A 163 13.06 8.01 -7.06
C HIS A 163 12.40 6.79 -7.71
N ASN A 164 11.16 6.51 -7.31
CA ASN A 164 10.43 5.32 -7.68
C ASN A 164 9.35 5.56 -8.76
N THR A 165 9.28 6.76 -9.36
CA THR A 165 8.19 7.17 -10.29
C THR A 165 7.92 6.15 -11.40
N ALA A 166 8.95 5.68 -12.08
CA ALA A 166 8.77 4.73 -13.19
C ALA A 166 8.22 3.39 -12.70
N ARG A 167 8.70 2.90 -11.55
CA ARG A 167 8.22 1.64 -10.95
C ARG A 167 6.77 1.78 -10.48
N ALA A 168 6.44 2.90 -9.83
CA ALA A 168 5.10 3.21 -9.36
C ALA A 168 4.10 3.24 -10.54
N LYS A 169 4.45 3.91 -11.65
CA LYS A 169 3.61 3.93 -12.87
C LYS A 169 3.35 2.54 -13.42
N THR A 170 4.39 1.71 -13.55
CA THR A 170 4.22 0.33 -14.04
C THR A 170 3.31 -0.47 -13.12
N PHE A 171 3.57 -0.45 -11.81
CA PHE A 171 2.78 -1.18 -10.83
C PHE A 171 1.32 -0.72 -10.81
N PHE A 172 1.08 0.57 -10.65
CA PHE A 172 -0.27 1.10 -10.52
C PHE A 172 -1.09 0.98 -11.80
N LYS A 173 -0.46 1.07 -12.98
CA LYS A 173 -1.13 0.78 -14.24
C LYS A 173 -1.69 -0.64 -14.24
N GLU A 174 -0.86 -1.63 -13.87
CA GLU A 174 -1.28 -3.03 -13.89
C GLU A 174 -2.38 -3.31 -12.86
N ILE A 175 -2.23 -2.81 -11.63
CA ILE A 175 -3.24 -2.94 -10.59
C ILE A 175 -4.57 -2.32 -11.04
N ALA A 176 -4.55 -1.08 -11.56
CA ALA A 176 -5.76 -0.41 -12.03
C ALA A 176 -6.41 -1.14 -13.21
N GLN A 177 -5.61 -1.55 -14.21
CA GLN A 177 -6.11 -2.34 -15.35
C GLN A 177 -6.81 -3.63 -14.92
N ARG A 178 -6.21 -4.36 -13.97
CA ARG A 178 -6.71 -5.66 -13.53
C ARG A 178 -7.95 -5.55 -12.65
N HIS A 179 -8.07 -4.47 -11.87
CA HIS A 179 -9.09 -4.34 -10.83
C HIS A 179 -10.10 -3.19 -11.05
N LYS A 180 -10.09 -2.51 -12.20
CA LYS A 180 -10.99 -1.38 -12.51
C LYS A 180 -12.48 -1.61 -12.29
N ASP A 181 -12.96 -2.86 -12.38
CA ASP A 181 -14.37 -3.19 -12.18
C ASP A 181 -14.74 -3.38 -10.69
N LYS A 182 -13.77 -3.24 -9.77
CA LYS A 182 -13.96 -3.35 -8.33
C LYS A 182 -14.18 -1.98 -7.70
N THR A 183 -15.22 -1.85 -6.88
CA THR A 183 -15.52 -0.59 -6.17
C THR A 183 -14.86 -0.47 -4.79
N ASN A 184 -14.06 -1.47 -4.40
CA ASN A 184 -13.46 -1.57 -3.07
C ASN A 184 -11.94 -1.35 -3.07
N ILE A 185 -11.40 -0.67 -4.09
CA ILE A 185 -9.96 -0.40 -4.23
C ILE A 185 -9.64 1.05 -3.85
N ILE A 186 -8.58 1.22 -3.06
CA ILE A 186 -8.02 2.52 -2.67
C ILE A 186 -6.53 2.49 -2.97
N TYR A 187 -6.01 3.55 -3.61
CA TYR A 187 -4.60 3.63 -3.99
C TYR A 187 -3.85 4.60 -3.07
N ASP A 188 -2.88 4.14 -2.31
CA ASP A 188 -1.94 5.01 -1.57
C ASP A 188 -0.61 5.05 -2.32
N ILE A 189 -0.36 6.17 -3.00
CA ILE A 189 0.71 6.26 -4.00
C ILE A 189 2.08 6.58 -3.41
N ALA A 190 2.15 6.96 -2.14
CA ALA A 190 3.41 7.17 -1.45
C ALA A 190 3.18 7.18 0.07
N ASN A 191 3.60 6.12 0.75
CA ASN A 191 3.51 5.98 2.20
C ASN A 191 4.08 7.18 2.99
N GLU A 192 5.41 7.34 3.02
CA GLU A 192 6.08 8.29 3.92
C GLU A 192 7.17 9.09 3.21
N PRO A 193 6.80 10.07 2.36
CA PRO A 193 7.77 11.02 1.84
C PRO A 193 8.55 11.71 2.98
N ASN A 194 9.87 11.67 2.91
CA ASN A 194 10.76 12.26 3.92
C ASN A 194 12.04 12.83 3.29
N GLY A 195 12.61 13.87 3.92
CA GLY A 195 13.76 14.59 3.35
C GLY A 195 13.45 15.27 2.01
N VAL A 196 12.18 15.54 1.73
CA VAL A 196 11.68 16.06 0.44
C VAL A 196 10.59 17.11 0.68
N SER A 197 10.52 18.14 -0.17
CA SER A 197 9.51 19.19 -0.03
C SER A 197 8.14 18.75 -0.56
N TRP A 198 7.08 19.37 -0.03
CA TRP A 198 5.72 19.16 -0.54
C TRP A 198 5.60 19.39 -2.06
N ALA A 199 6.24 20.44 -2.59
CA ALA A 199 6.21 20.71 -4.04
C ALA A 199 6.73 19.53 -4.87
N ARG A 200 7.78 18.84 -4.40
CA ARG A 200 8.34 17.67 -5.07
C ARG A 200 7.47 16.42 -4.93
N ILE A 201 6.76 16.28 -3.81
CA ILE A 201 5.74 15.22 -3.64
C ILE A 201 4.57 15.46 -4.57
N LYS A 202 4.10 16.71 -4.68
CA LYS A 202 3.06 17.10 -5.64
C LYS A 202 3.46 16.79 -7.08
N THR A 203 4.71 17.08 -7.48
CA THR A 203 5.22 16.68 -8.82
C THR A 203 5.13 15.17 -9.04
N TYR A 204 5.50 14.36 -8.05
CA TYR A 204 5.37 12.91 -8.13
C TYR A 204 3.90 12.49 -8.29
N ALA A 205 3.01 13.02 -7.45
CA ALA A 205 1.59 12.69 -7.48
C ALA A 205 0.95 13.03 -8.83
N GLU A 206 1.19 14.24 -9.33
CA GLU A 206 0.71 14.69 -10.65
C GLU A 206 1.31 13.88 -11.81
N ALA A 207 2.47 13.25 -11.62
CA ALA A 207 3.04 12.35 -12.61
C ALA A 207 2.41 10.95 -12.58
N VAL A 208 2.09 10.38 -11.41
CA VAL A 208 1.61 9.00 -11.23
C VAL A 208 0.10 8.89 -11.38
N MET A 209 -0.67 9.83 -10.83
CA MET A 209 -2.13 9.77 -10.81
C MET A 209 -2.78 9.61 -12.19
N PRO A 210 -2.33 10.29 -13.26
CA PRO A 210 -2.90 10.09 -14.60
C PRO A 210 -2.79 8.64 -15.10
N THR A 211 -1.77 7.90 -14.66
CA THR A 211 -1.60 6.48 -15.00
C THR A 211 -2.68 5.60 -14.37
N ILE A 212 -3.09 5.90 -13.13
CA ILE A 212 -4.21 5.20 -12.48
C ILE A 212 -5.52 5.60 -13.16
N ARG A 213 -5.76 6.91 -13.31
CA ARG A 213 -7.02 7.46 -13.86
C ARG A 213 -7.32 7.06 -15.30
N ALA A 214 -6.30 6.73 -16.08
CA ALA A 214 -6.48 6.20 -17.43
C ALA A 214 -7.18 4.83 -17.44
N GLU A 215 -7.10 4.08 -16.34
CA GLU A 215 -7.58 2.70 -16.23
C GLU A 215 -8.75 2.59 -15.24
N ASP A 216 -8.70 3.37 -14.15
CA ASP A 216 -9.74 3.52 -13.13
C ASP A 216 -10.05 5.02 -12.90
N PRO A 217 -10.99 5.60 -13.68
CA PRO A 217 -11.27 7.04 -13.67
C PRO A 217 -11.89 7.53 -12.34
N ASP A 218 -12.54 6.65 -11.58
CA ASP A 218 -13.29 6.99 -10.37
C ASP A 218 -12.55 6.61 -9.07
N SER A 219 -11.37 5.98 -9.18
CA SER A 219 -10.47 5.61 -8.07
C SER A 219 -10.39 6.61 -6.91
N LEU A 220 -10.34 6.13 -5.67
CA LEU A 220 -9.91 6.96 -4.54
C LEU A 220 -8.38 6.88 -4.43
N ILE A 221 -7.71 8.03 -4.49
CA ILE A 221 -6.24 8.10 -4.41
C ILE A 221 -5.80 8.89 -3.17
N LEU A 222 -4.96 8.28 -2.35
CA LEU A 222 -4.33 8.87 -1.18
C LEU A 222 -2.91 9.30 -1.51
N VAL A 223 -2.50 10.48 -1.01
CA VAL A 223 -1.17 11.04 -1.25
C VAL A 223 -0.45 11.29 0.06
N GLY A 224 0.70 10.64 0.21
CA GLY A 224 1.70 10.89 1.26
C GLY A 224 1.98 12.35 1.50
N THR A 225 2.05 12.76 2.77
CA THR A 225 2.51 14.09 3.13
C THR A 225 3.98 14.07 3.57
N HIS A 226 4.68 15.19 3.40
CA HIS A 226 6.09 15.30 3.80
C HIS A 226 6.29 15.11 5.31
N GLY A 227 7.52 14.76 5.67
CA GLY A 227 7.90 14.47 7.05
C GLY A 227 7.30 13.17 7.56
N TRP A 228 7.49 12.07 6.83
CA TRP A 228 6.94 10.76 7.20
C TRP A 228 5.42 10.81 7.44
N GLY A 229 4.67 11.46 6.54
CA GLY A 229 3.23 11.60 6.71
C GLY A 229 2.82 12.53 7.85
N SER A 230 3.71 13.33 8.44
CA SER A 230 3.37 14.17 9.60
C SER A 230 2.74 15.52 9.25
N LEU A 231 2.33 15.76 8.01
CA LEU A 231 1.95 17.10 7.52
C LEU A 231 3.10 18.13 7.66
N GLY A 232 4.35 17.66 7.62
CA GLY A 232 5.56 18.49 7.67
C GLY A 232 6.12 18.76 9.06
N ILE A 233 5.47 18.32 10.13
CA ILE A 233 5.83 18.66 11.51
C ILE A 233 7.23 18.14 11.87
N SER A 234 7.55 16.90 11.47
CA SER A 234 8.86 16.29 11.74
C SER A 234 10.00 16.97 10.98
N ASP A 235 9.71 17.66 9.89
CA ASP A 235 10.69 18.34 9.03
C ASP A 235 10.85 19.83 9.40
N GLY A 236 10.31 20.24 10.56
CA GLY A 236 10.31 21.64 11.01
C GLY A 236 9.40 22.55 10.19
N ARG A 237 8.44 21.97 9.46
CA ARG A 237 7.44 22.67 8.63
C ARG A 237 6.06 22.51 9.27
N ASN A 238 5.00 22.76 8.51
CA ASN A 238 3.62 22.62 8.97
C ASN A 238 2.68 22.40 7.79
N GLU A 239 1.40 22.19 8.11
CA GLU A 239 0.36 21.83 7.15
C GLU A 239 0.07 22.90 6.08
N GLN A 240 0.57 24.13 6.26
CA GLN A 240 0.38 25.22 5.29
C GLN A 240 1.08 24.96 3.97
N ASP A 241 2.18 24.18 3.95
CA ASP A 241 2.86 23.78 2.72
C ASP A 241 1.87 23.07 1.77
N ILE A 242 0.98 22.24 2.33
CA ILE A 242 -0.03 21.48 1.59
C ILE A 242 -1.26 22.35 1.31
N ILE A 243 -1.76 23.08 2.32
CA ILE A 243 -2.98 23.89 2.20
C ILE A 243 -2.84 24.98 1.12
N ASN A 244 -1.66 25.59 1.02
CA ASN A 244 -1.38 26.67 0.06
C ASN A 244 -0.99 26.16 -1.33
N ASN A 245 -0.72 24.86 -1.48
CA ASN A 245 -0.30 24.25 -2.75
C ASN A 245 -0.97 22.89 -2.96
N LYS A 246 -2.30 22.86 -2.91
CA LYS A 246 -3.08 21.64 -3.09
C LYS A 246 -2.86 21.03 -4.48
N ILE A 247 -3.04 19.72 -4.57
CA ILE A 247 -3.10 18.99 -5.84
C ILE A 247 -4.47 19.27 -6.45
N ASN A 248 -4.51 19.67 -7.72
CA ASN A 248 -5.75 20.01 -8.42
C ASN A 248 -6.27 18.82 -9.23
N ILE A 249 -6.44 17.67 -8.57
CA ILE A 249 -7.01 16.45 -9.15
C ILE A 249 -8.13 15.97 -8.21
N PRO A 250 -9.33 15.65 -8.73
CA PRO A 250 -10.46 15.25 -7.90
C PRO A 250 -10.27 13.86 -7.26
N ASN A 251 -11.14 13.56 -6.30
CA ASN A 251 -11.22 12.31 -5.56
C ASN A 251 -9.88 11.87 -4.93
N ILE A 252 -9.22 12.82 -4.26
CA ILE A 252 -8.00 12.58 -3.49
C ILE A 252 -8.14 12.91 -2.01
N MET A 253 -7.38 12.21 -1.18
CA MET A 253 -7.16 12.57 0.21
C MET A 253 -5.65 12.64 0.52
N TYR A 254 -5.29 13.38 1.56
CA TYR A 254 -3.91 13.45 2.05
C TYR A 254 -3.74 12.53 3.25
N THR A 255 -2.57 11.89 3.36
CA THR A 255 -2.31 11.00 4.48
C THR A 255 -1.74 11.74 5.68
N PHE A 256 -2.08 11.26 6.88
CA PHE A 256 -1.44 11.66 8.13
C PHE A 256 -1.02 10.43 8.93
N HIS A 257 0.23 10.37 9.38
CA HIS A 257 0.72 9.29 10.23
C HIS A 257 1.10 9.78 11.61
N PHE A 258 0.83 8.95 12.63
CA PHE A 258 1.25 9.26 14.00
C PHE A 258 1.60 8.02 14.83
N TYR A 259 2.46 8.22 15.82
CA TYR A 259 2.77 7.22 16.84
C TYR A 259 2.57 7.86 18.21
N ALA A 260 1.53 7.44 18.92
CA ALA A 260 0.91 8.22 20.00
C ALA A 260 1.83 8.51 21.19
N ALA A 261 2.80 7.64 21.49
CA ALA A 261 3.74 7.88 22.56
C ALA A 261 4.78 8.96 22.21
N SER A 262 5.06 9.18 20.92
CA SER A 262 5.97 10.21 20.40
C SER A 262 5.22 11.50 20.00
N HIS A 263 4.09 11.37 19.34
CA HIS A 263 3.41 12.47 18.63
C HIS A 263 2.21 12.97 19.45
N LYS A 264 2.47 13.95 20.32
CA LYS A 264 1.50 14.46 21.30
C LYS A 264 0.75 15.70 20.79
N GLN A 265 0.58 16.71 21.64
CA GLN A 265 -0.30 17.86 21.39
C GLN A 265 -0.01 18.59 20.08
N ASN A 266 1.25 18.89 19.78
CA ASN A 266 1.63 19.64 18.58
C ASN A 266 1.24 18.91 17.28
N TYR A 267 1.28 17.58 17.27
CA TYR A 267 0.84 16.76 16.14
C TYR A 267 -0.69 16.74 16.03
N LEU A 268 -1.40 16.55 17.15
CA LEU A 268 -2.87 16.58 17.18
C LEU A 268 -3.43 17.96 16.77
N ASP A 269 -2.77 19.06 17.18
CA ASP A 269 -3.17 20.42 16.82
C ASP A 269 -3.04 20.67 15.31
N ALA A 270 -1.91 20.28 14.72
CA ALA A 270 -1.68 20.39 13.28
C ALA A 270 -2.66 19.51 12.49
N PHE A 271 -2.88 18.27 12.93
CA PHE A 271 -3.89 17.39 12.35
C PHE A 271 -5.29 18.01 12.41
N THR A 272 -5.64 18.65 13.53
CA THR A 272 -6.93 19.35 13.70
C THR A 272 -7.09 20.52 12.74
N ARG A 273 -6.06 21.37 12.59
CA ARG A 273 -6.07 22.49 11.64
C ARG A 273 -6.14 22.01 10.19
N ALA A 274 -5.40 20.95 9.86
CA ALA A 274 -5.39 20.36 8.52
C ALA A 274 -6.75 19.74 8.16
N ALA A 275 -7.38 18.98 9.08
CA ALA A 275 -8.69 18.36 8.88
C ALA A 275 -9.82 19.38 8.63
N ALA A 276 -9.64 20.64 9.04
CA ALA A 276 -10.58 21.72 8.74
C ALA A 276 -10.46 22.27 7.31
N LYS A 277 -9.45 21.84 6.53
CA LYS A 277 -9.11 22.41 5.21
C LYS A 277 -8.77 21.35 4.15
N LEU A 278 -8.51 20.12 4.55
CA LEU A 278 -8.06 19.01 3.70
C LEU A 278 -8.89 17.75 4.01
N PRO A 279 -9.26 16.95 2.98
CA PRO A 279 -9.73 15.59 3.20
C PRO A 279 -8.54 14.71 3.64
N LEU A 280 -8.64 14.11 4.83
CA LEU A 280 -7.55 13.34 5.43
C LEU A 280 -7.92 11.87 5.65
N PHE A 281 -6.92 10.99 5.52
CA PHE A 281 -6.97 9.58 5.87
C PHE A 281 -5.74 9.24 6.72
N VAL A 282 -5.90 8.54 7.84
CA VAL A 282 -4.76 8.06 8.64
C VAL A 282 -4.36 6.66 8.21
N THR A 283 -3.55 6.57 7.16
CA THR A 283 -3.13 5.29 6.55
C THR A 283 -2.18 4.50 7.42
N GLU A 284 -1.54 5.13 8.40
CA GLU A 284 -0.71 4.44 9.37
C GLU A 284 -0.73 5.14 10.72
N PHE A 285 -0.90 4.37 11.80
CA PHE A 285 -0.58 4.86 13.14
C PHE A 285 -0.24 3.73 14.12
N GLY A 286 0.53 4.06 15.15
CA GLY A 286 0.84 3.19 16.28
C GLY A 286 0.45 3.80 17.63
N THR A 287 0.24 2.95 18.62
CA THR A 287 0.02 3.34 20.03
C THR A 287 1.31 3.62 20.78
N GLN A 288 2.43 3.21 20.21
CA GLN A 288 3.78 3.18 20.77
C GLN A 288 4.62 4.39 20.30
N THR A 289 5.94 4.32 20.46
CA THR A 289 6.84 5.37 19.94
C THR A 289 6.98 5.27 18.42
N SER A 290 7.51 6.32 17.78
CA SER A 290 7.73 6.38 16.32
C SER A 290 8.69 5.32 15.76
N SER A 291 9.39 4.57 16.60
CA SER A 291 10.17 3.40 16.16
C SER A 291 9.31 2.18 15.81
N GLY A 292 8.00 2.26 16.02
CA GLY A 292 7.10 1.11 15.98
C GLY A 292 7.21 0.22 17.22
N ASP A 293 8.04 0.60 18.20
CA ASP A 293 8.25 -0.11 19.47
C ASP A 293 8.16 0.81 20.71
N GLY A 294 8.51 0.30 21.89
CA GLY A 294 8.48 1.01 23.16
C GLY A 294 7.15 0.88 23.92
N GLY A 295 6.93 1.75 24.91
CA GLY A 295 5.70 1.76 25.68
C GLY A 295 4.50 2.26 24.88
N ASN A 296 3.33 1.64 25.08
CA ASN A 296 2.08 2.15 24.55
C ASN A 296 1.58 3.36 25.34
N ASP A 297 1.08 4.38 24.64
CA ASP A 297 0.37 5.52 25.22
C ASP A 297 -1.10 5.49 24.75
N PHE A 298 -1.89 4.63 25.39
CA PHE A 298 -3.31 4.48 25.06
C PHE A 298 -4.14 5.73 25.37
N THR A 299 -3.69 6.58 26.30
CA THR A 299 -4.34 7.86 26.61
C THR A 299 -4.22 8.82 25.42
N TRP A 300 -3.03 9.01 24.88
CA TRP A 300 -2.85 9.82 23.68
C TRP A 300 -3.48 9.16 22.46
N SER A 301 -3.35 7.84 22.33
CA SER A 301 -3.99 7.10 21.23
C SER A 301 -5.51 7.33 21.21
N GLN A 302 -6.16 7.33 22.38
CA GLN A 302 -7.59 7.59 22.49
C GLN A 302 -7.98 9.00 22.02
N LYS A 303 -7.17 10.03 22.33
CA LYS A 303 -7.43 11.40 21.84
C LYS A 303 -7.46 11.48 20.32
N TYR A 304 -6.54 10.80 19.64
CA TYR A 304 -6.56 10.72 18.18
C TYR A 304 -7.79 9.94 17.67
N ILE A 305 -8.11 8.79 18.28
CA ILE A 305 -9.29 8.00 17.91
C ILE A 305 -10.59 8.81 18.05
N ASP A 306 -10.75 9.55 19.15
CA ASP A 306 -11.93 10.37 19.40
C ASP A 306 -12.06 11.49 18.38
N PHE A 307 -10.95 12.17 18.07
CA PHE A 307 -10.93 13.20 17.03
C PHE A 307 -11.25 12.63 15.65
N MET A 308 -10.64 11.51 15.28
CA MET A 308 -10.90 10.84 14.00
C MET A 308 -12.36 10.38 13.90
N LYS A 309 -12.93 9.82 14.98
CA LYS A 309 -14.35 9.46 15.05
C LYS A 309 -15.25 10.68 14.87
N GLN A 310 -14.97 11.78 15.58
CA GLN A 310 -15.73 13.03 15.45
C GLN A 310 -15.74 13.58 14.03
N LYS A 311 -14.62 13.43 13.30
CA LYS A 311 -14.46 13.96 11.94
C LYS A 311 -14.75 12.95 10.83
N LYS A 312 -15.08 11.71 11.16
CA LYS A 312 -15.19 10.58 10.21
C LYS A 312 -13.90 10.36 9.40
N ILE A 313 -12.74 10.54 10.04
CA ILE A 313 -11.44 10.30 9.41
C ILE A 313 -11.11 8.82 9.52
N SER A 314 -10.98 8.17 8.37
CA SER A 314 -10.67 6.74 8.27
C SER A 314 -9.24 6.44 8.72
N TRP A 315 -8.99 5.21 9.19
CA TRP A 315 -7.67 4.82 9.68
C TRP A 315 -7.31 3.34 9.51
N THR A 316 -6.00 3.08 9.44
CA THR A 316 -5.41 1.73 9.52
C THR A 316 -4.27 1.69 10.53
N ASN A 317 -4.33 0.75 11.50
CA ASN A 317 -3.31 0.61 12.54
C ASN A 317 -2.11 -0.24 12.08
N TRP A 318 -0.91 0.14 12.52
CA TRP A 318 0.35 -0.57 12.29
C TRP A 318 0.70 -1.45 13.51
N ASN A 319 0.78 -2.79 13.40
CA ASN A 319 0.54 -3.62 12.20
C ASN A 319 0.10 -5.06 12.49
N PHE A 320 -0.46 -5.70 11.47
CA PHE A 320 -1.04 -7.05 11.46
C PHE A 320 0.02 -8.15 11.30
N SER A 321 0.98 -8.21 12.24
CA SER A 321 2.03 -9.24 12.28
C SER A 321 2.32 -9.75 13.69
N ASP A 322 3.19 -10.74 13.78
CA ASP A 322 3.76 -11.26 15.03
C ASP A 322 5.24 -10.86 15.24
N ASP A 323 5.68 -9.78 14.58
CA ASP A 323 6.98 -9.11 14.82
C ASP A 323 7.19 -8.87 16.32
N ASN A 324 8.44 -8.84 16.79
CA ASN A 324 8.71 -8.73 18.23
C ASN A 324 8.34 -7.36 18.83
N ARG A 325 8.32 -6.28 18.03
CA ARG A 325 8.02 -4.92 18.50
C ARG A 325 6.61 -4.80 19.07
N SER A 326 6.44 -3.93 20.05
CA SER A 326 5.16 -3.70 20.74
C SER A 326 4.00 -3.28 19.82
N GLY A 327 4.28 -2.68 18.66
CA GLY A 327 3.28 -2.31 17.66
C GLY A 327 2.65 -3.48 16.89
N ALA A 328 3.34 -4.61 16.80
CA ALA A 328 2.79 -5.80 16.17
C ALA A 328 1.61 -6.33 17.00
N VAL A 329 0.44 -6.51 16.39
CA VAL A 329 -0.78 -6.84 17.15
C VAL A 329 -0.79 -8.26 17.70
N PHE A 330 -0.05 -9.19 17.08
CA PHE A 330 -0.02 -10.60 17.51
C PHE A 330 1.20 -10.91 18.37
N LYS A 331 1.04 -11.82 19.35
CA LYS A 331 2.17 -12.37 20.09
C LYS A 331 3.08 -13.17 19.14
N SER A 332 4.39 -13.10 19.31
CA SER A 332 5.35 -13.83 18.47
C SER A 332 5.03 -15.32 18.40
N GLY A 333 5.04 -15.89 17.19
CA GLY A 333 4.67 -17.28 16.91
C GLY A 333 3.21 -17.50 16.57
N THR A 334 2.34 -16.49 16.73
CA THR A 334 0.91 -16.59 16.35
C THR A 334 0.76 -16.92 14.88
N CYS A 335 1.60 -16.35 14.00
CA CYS A 335 1.46 -16.54 12.56
C CYS A 335 1.85 -17.95 12.08
N ALA A 336 2.50 -18.76 12.92
CA ALA A 336 2.72 -20.18 12.64
C ALA A 336 1.43 -21.02 12.81
N GLY A 337 0.48 -20.55 13.63
CA GLY A 337 -0.81 -21.20 13.87
C GLY A 337 -1.92 -20.71 12.94
N ASN A 338 -3.16 -21.14 13.20
CA ASN A 338 -4.35 -20.74 12.44
C ASN A 338 -5.45 -20.07 13.29
N ASN A 339 -5.16 -19.73 14.55
CA ASN A 339 -6.10 -19.02 15.41
C ASN A 339 -5.70 -17.54 15.53
N PHE A 340 -6.57 -16.64 15.08
CA PHE A 340 -6.35 -15.18 15.08
C PHE A 340 -7.49 -14.40 15.76
N SER A 341 -8.47 -15.11 16.31
CA SER A 341 -9.67 -14.53 16.90
C SER A 341 -9.51 -14.35 18.41
N GLY A 342 -10.24 -13.38 18.96
CA GLY A 342 -10.20 -13.06 20.38
C GLY A 342 -8.87 -12.45 20.82
N THR A 343 -8.71 -12.25 22.14
CA THR A 343 -7.59 -11.48 22.70
C THR A 343 -6.40 -12.34 23.15
N GLY A 344 -6.56 -13.67 23.24
CA GLY A 344 -5.52 -14.57 23.76
C GLY A 344 -4.23 -14.55 22.94
N VAL A 345 -4.33 -14.29 21.64
CA VAL A 345 -3.20 -14.23 20.68
C VAL A 345 -2.63 -12.82 20.52
N LEU A 346 -3.22 -11.81 21.17
CA LEU A 346 -2.89 -10.40 20.93
C LEU A 346 -1.90 -9.85 21.95
N LYS A 347 -1.04 -8.95 21.49
CA LYS A 347 -0.30 -8.02 22.35
C LYS A 347 -1.25 -6.95 22.90
N PRO A 348 -0.82 -6.14 23.90
CA PRO A 348 -1.65 -5.05 24.42
C PRO A 348 -2.17 -4.11 23.34
N ALA A 349 -1.34 -3.71 22.37
CA ALA A 349 -1.76 -2.86 21.25
C ALA A 349 -2.84 -3.53 20.39
N GLY A 350 -2.69 -4.83 20.10
CA GLY A 350 -3.67 -5.62 19.36
C GLY A 350 -5.02 -5.73 20.05
N ALA A 351 -5.03 -6.02 21.36
CA ALA A 351 -6.26 -6.07 22.14
C ALA A 351 -6.97 -4.70 22.16
N TRP A 352 -6.20 -3.62 22.34
CA TRP A 352 -6.71 -2.25 22.38
C TRP A 352 -7.32 -1.81 21.04
N ILE A 353 -6.65 -2.07 19.92
CA ILE A 353 -7.16 -1.65 18.60
C ILE A 353 -8.36 -2.48 18.16
N ARG A 354 -8.35 -3.80 18.43
CA ARG A 354 -9.48 -4.69 18.13
C ARG A 354 -10.77 -4.21 18.79
N GLU A 355 -10.70 -3.79 20.05
CA GLU A 355 -11.87 -3.22 20.76
C GLU A 355 -12.46 -2.01 20.02
N ARG A 356 -11.61 -1.12 19.50
CA ARG A 356 -12.02 0.10 18.79
C ARG A 356 -12.57 -0.18 17.39
N MET A 357 -12.08 -1.21 16.70
CA MET A 357 -12.64 -1.63 15.41
C MET A 357 -14.02 -2.27 15.53
N ARG A 358 -14.30 -2.94 16.65
CA ARG A 358 -15.59 -3.63 16.88
C ARG A 358 -16.80 -2.71 17.06
N THR A 359 -16.62 -1.39 17.10
CA THR A 359 -17.72 -0.42 17.11
C THR A 359 -17.93 0.15 15.69
N PRO A 360 -18.67 -0.54 14.80
CA PRO A 360 -18.78 -0.16 13.39
C PRO A 360 -19.21 1.30 13.22
N ASP A 361 -18.82 1.89 12.10
CA ASP A 361 -19.46 3.14 11.72
C ASP A 361 -20.92 2.87 11.31
N GLU A 362 -21.76 3.89 11.42
CA GLU A 362 -23.12 3.80 10.91
C GLU A 362 -23.08 3.94 9.39
N PHE A 363 -22.91 2.82 8.68
CA PHE A 363 -22.94 2.77 7.22
C PHE A 363 -24.34 3.01 6.64
#